data_AF-A0A952DB66-F1
#
_entry.id   AF-A0A952DB66-F1
#
_cell.length_a   1.000
_cell.length_b   1.000
_cell.length_c   1.000
_cell.angle_alpha   90.00
_cell.angle_beta   90.00
_cell.angle_gamma   90.00
#
_symmetry.space_group_name_H-M   'P 1'
#
loop_
_entity.id
_entity.type
_entity.pdbx_description
1 polymer ?
#
loop_
_entity_poly.entity_id
_entity_poly.type
_entity_poly.pdbx_seq_one_letter_code
_entity_poly.pdbx_strand_id
1 'polypeptide(L)'
;MTFFPAKRHTIVLEHLLPEALFPRKLSPAAERRVRLAQARAEEALVRTHVENALTFVDALAEELPFDRAIDAYIRELAVPEPLASVVVTRVLVVLGRDLLPAKREEGGEELRPRLRLSEASAAKRGDAKRA
;
A
#
# COMPACT_ATOMS: atom_id res chain seq x y z
N MET A 1 -0.52 32.64 7.49
CA MET A 1 -0.13 31.21 7.44
C MET A 1 -1.36 30.40 7.06
N THR A 2 -1.50 30.05 5.79
CA THR A 2 -2.62 29.27 5.27
C THR A 2 -2.30 27.78 5.38
N PHE A 3 -3.17 27.06 6.08
CA PHE A 3 -3.09 25.61 6.29
C PHE A 3 -3.54 24.89 5.01
N PHE A 4 -2.61 24.23 4.33
CA PHE A 4 -2.89 23.43 3.13
C PHE A 4 -3.33 22.03 3.57
N PRO A 5 -4.56 21.57 3.29
CA PRO A 5 -4.94 20.21 3.63
C PRO A 5 -4.17 19.24 2.73
N ALA A 6 -3.38 18.35 3.33
CA ALA A 6 -2.77 17.23 2.66
C ALA A 6 -3.87 16.36 2.04
N LYS A 7 -4.00 16.38 0.71
CA LYS A 7 -4.79 15.39 -0.02
C LYS A 7 -4.20 14.03 0.32
N ARG A 8 -4.95 13.21 1.05
CA ARG A 8 -4.63 11.80 1.19
C ARG A 8 -4.62 11.25 -0.23
N HIS A 9 -3.44 10.87 -0.72
CA HIS A 9 -3.32 10.13 -1.97
C HIS A 9 -3.88 8.73 -1.70
N THR A 10 -5.20 8.62 -1.75
CA THR A 10 -5.88 7.33 -1.74
C THR A 10 -5.39 6.56 -2.96
N ILE A 11 -4.98 5.31 -2.73
CA ILE A 11 -4.51 4.40 -3.76
C ILE A 11 -5.58 4.29 -4.86
N VAL A 12 -5.11 4.08 -6.08
CA VAL A 12 -5.71 4.17 -7.43
C VAL A 12 -7.14 3.58 -7.60
N LEU A 13 -7.72 2.91 -6.61
CA LEU A 13 -9.03 2.26 -6.70
C LEU A 13 -10.24 3.10 -6.25
N GLU A 14 -10.07 4.31 -5.72
CA GLU A 14 -11.23 5.17 -5.39
C GLU A 14 -12.10 5.50 -6.61
N HIS A 15 -11.55 5.46 -7.82
CA HIS A 15 -12.26 5.76 -9.07
C HIS A 15 -12.67 4.51 -9.88
N LEU A 16 -12.31 3.30 -9.43
CA LEU A 16 -12.63 2.04 -10.12
C LEU A 16 -13.87 1.33 -9.55
N LEU A 17 -14.47 1.86 -8.49
CA LEU A 17 -15.80 1.47 -8.04
C LEU A 17 -16.79 2.54 -8.48
N PRO A 18 -17.25 2.52 -9.74
CA PRO A 18 -18.33 3.41 -10.13
C PRO A 18 -19.55 3.11 -9.24
N GLU A 19 -20.30 4.14 -8.87
CA GLU A 19 -21.65 3.98 -8.29
C GLU A 19 -22.54 3.02 -9.14
N ALA A 20 -22.15 2.77 -10.39
CA ALA A 20 -22.76 1.81 -11.31
C ALA A 20 -22.61 0.32 -10.95
N LEU A 21 -21.66 -0.10 -10.09
CA LEU A 21 -21.51 -1.53 -9.74
C LEU A 21 -22.63 -2.01 -8.82
N PHE A 22 -23.19 -1.12 -8.00
CA PHE A 22 -24.26 -1.45 -7.07
C PHE A 22 -25.50 -0.64 -7.45
N PRO A 23 -26.51 -1.26 -8.11
CA PRO A 23 -27.75 -0.56 -8.48
C PRO A 23 -28.57 -0.05 -7.28
N ARG A 24 -28.12 -0.34 -6.04
CA ARG A 24 -28.68 0.15 -4.78
C ARG A 24 -27.55 0.52 -3.82
N LYS A 25 -27.79 1.53 -2.97
CA LYS A 25 -26.87 1.91 -1.88
C LYS A 25 -26.59 0.71 -0.97
N LEU A 26 -25.31 0.47 -0.69
CA LEU A 26 -24.87 -0.57 0.24
C LEU A 26 -25.27 -0.20 1.68
N SER A 27 -25.44 -1.22 2.53
CA SER A 27 -25.57 -0.96 3.97
C SER A 27 -24.22 -0.52 4.56
N PRO A 28 -24.18 0.24 5.66
CA PRO A 28 -22.92 0.68 6.28
C PRO A 28 -21.98 -0.48 6.67
N ALA A 29 -22.54 -1.66 6.95
CA ALA A 29 -21.76 -2.86 7.22
C ALA A 29 -21.13 -3.45 5.95
N ALA A 30 -21.86 -3.43 4.83
CA ALA A 30 -21.35 -3.87 3.54
C ALA A 30 -20.24 -2.93 3.02
N GLU A 31 -20.42 -1.61 3.12
CA GLU A 31 -19.39 -0.62 2.76
C GLU A 31 -18.08 -0.82 3.55
N ARG A 32 -18.18 -1.13 4.84
CA ARG A 32 -16.99 -1.46 5.66
C ARG A 32 -16.28 -2.71 5.16
N ARG A 33 -17.02 -3.77 4.80
CA ARG A 33 -16.44 -5.01 4.25
C ARG A 33 -15.79 -4.77 2.88
N VAL A 34 -16.42 -3.99 2.01
CA VAL A 34 -15.85 -3.62 0.71
C VAL A 34 -14.54 -2.87 0.89
N ARG A 35 -14.49 -1.88 1.79
CA ARG A 35 -13.23 -1.16 2.08
C ARG A 35 -12.11 -2.08 2.59
N LEU A 36 -12.42 -3.05 3.44
CA LEU A 36 -11.44 -4.04 3.89
C LEU A 36 -10.96 -4.94 2.74
N ALA A 37 -11.88 -5.39 1.87
CA ALA A 37 -11.54 -6.20 0.71
C ALA A 37 -10.67 -5.41 -0.28
N GLN A 38 -11.02 -4.15 -0.53
CA GLN A 38 -10.24 -3.23 -1.37
C GLN A 38 -8.83 -3.04 -0.82
N ALA A 39 -8.67 -2.72 0.46
CA ALA A 39 -7.35 -2.55 1.07
C ALA A 39 -6.50 -3.84 0.96
N ARG A 40 -7.10 -5.02 1.11
CA ARG A 40 -6.39 -6.30 0.90
C ARG A 40 -5.99 -6.52 -0.55
N ALA A 41 -6.84 -6.13 -1.50
CA ALA A 41 -6.54 -6.23 -2.92
C ALA A 41 -5.41 -5.27 -3.31
N GLU A 42 -5.45 -4.02 -2.83
CA GLU A 42 -4.40 -3.02 -3.04
C GLU A 42 -3.03 -3.51 -2.52
N GLU A 43 -3.00 -4.05 -1.29
CA GLU A 43 -1.76 -4.60 -0.73
C GLU A 43 -1.27 -5.83 -1.52
N ALA A 44 -2.18 -6.68 -2.02
CA ALA A 44 -1.81 -7.81 -2.86
C ALA A 44 -1.20 -7.35 -4.19
N LEU A 45 -1.76 -6.33 -4.84
CA LEU A 45 -1.22 -5.76 -6.07
C LEU A 45 0.20 -5.23 -5.85
N VAL A 46 0.41 -4.45 -4.78
CA VAL A 46 1.75 -3.96 -4.43
C VAL A 46 2.73 -5.12 -4.25
N ARG A 47 2.35 -6.13 -3.45
CA ARG A 47 3.22 -7.30 -3.19
C ARG A 47 3.59 -8.03 -4.47
N THR A 48 2.62 -8.33 -5.33
CA THR A 48 2.87 -9.00 -6.62
C THR A 48 3.81 -8.18 -7.50
N HIS A 49 3.63 -6.86 -7.57
CA HIS A 49 4.53 -6.03 -8.37
C HIS A 49 5.96 -6.03 -7.82
N VAL A 50 6.16 -6.07 -6.51
CA VAL A 50 7.48 -6.14 -5.88
C VAL A 50 8.15 -7.48 -6.18
N GLU A 51 7.43 -8.59 -6.02
CA GLU A 51 7.93 -9.94 -6.33
C GLU A 51 8.36 -10.06 -7.80
N ASN A 52 7.53 -9.55 -8.72
CA ASN A 52 7.82 -9.55 -10.15
C ASN A 52 8.98 -8.61 -10.51
N ALA A 53 9.06 -7.43 -9.88
CA ALA A 53 10.15 -6.48 -10.12
C ALA A 53 11.51 -7.06 -9.68
N LEU A 54 11.57 -7.74 -8.53
CA LEU A 54 12.78 -8.43 -8.08
C LEU A 54 13.18 -9.53 -9.07
N THR A 55 12.23 -10.34 -9.50
CA THR A 55 12.47 -11.35 -10.55
C THR A 55 12.99 -10.73 -11.84
N PHE A 56 12.48 -9.56 -12.23
CA PHE A 56 12.91 -8.83 -13.41
C PHE A 56 14.33 -8.25 -13.25
N VAL A 57 14.65 -7.73 -12.06
CA VAL A 57 16.01 -7.27 -11.71
C VAL A 57 17.00 -8.43 -11.78
N ASP A 58 16.67 -9.58 -11.18
CA ASP A 58 17.52 -10.76 -11.20
C ASP A 58 17.74 -11.28 -12.62
N ALA A 59 16.70 -11.26 -13.46
CA ALA A 59 16.77 -11.70 -14.85
C ALA A 59 17.63 -10.79 -15.76
N LEU A 60 17.91 -9.56 -15.33
CA LEU A 60 18.70 -8.58 -16.09
C LEU A 60 20.02 -8.21 -15.39
N ALA A 61 20.42 -8.98 -14.38
CA ALA A 61 21.54 -8.63 -13.52
C ALA A 61 22.90 -8.62 -14.26
N GLU A 62 23.03 -9.35 -15.37
CA GLU A 62 24.25 -9.37 -16.18
C GLU A 62 24.30 -8.20 -17.19
N GLU A 63 23.15 -7.66 -17.57
CA GLU A 63 23.01 -6.65 -18.61
C GLU A 63 22.84 -5.22 -18.05
N LEU A 64 22.18 -5.08 -16.90
CA LEU A 64 21.79 -3.79 -16.33
C LEU A 64 22.04 -3.72 -14.82
N PRO A 65 22.45 -2.55 -14.30
CA PRO A 65 22.43 -2.33 -12.86
C PRO A 65 20.97 -2.29 -12.34
N PHE A 66 20.79 -2.65 -11.07
CA PHE A 66 19.47 -2.88 -10.47
C PHE A 66 18.53 -1.66 -10.59
N ASP A 67 19.06 -0.44 -10.47
CA ASP A 67 18.29 0.81 -10.57
C ASP A 67 17.69 0.97 -11.97
N ARG A 68 18.48 0.67 -13.01
CA ARG A 68 18.02 0.69 -14.40
C ARG A 68 17.04 -0.43 -14.71
N ALA A 69 17.22 -1.60 -14.13
CA ALA A 69 16.27 -2.71 -14.30
C ALA A 69 14.92 -2.41 -13.64
N ILE A 70 14.90 -1.76 -12.47
CA ILE A 70 13.68 -1.27 -11.82
C ILE A 70 12.96 -0.24 -12.70
N ASP A 71 13.69 0.76 -13.21
CA ASP A 71 13.13 1.78 -14.11
C ASP A 71 12.51 1.15 -15.36
N ALA A 72 13.21 0.17 -15.95
CA ALA A 72 12.72 -0.58 -17.10
C ALA A 72 11.42 -1.33 -16.76
N TYR A 73 11.37 -2.09 -15.66
CA TYR A 73 10.16 -2.80 -15.23
C TYR A 73 8.94 -1.88 -15.11
N ILE A 74 9.09 -0.74 -14.43
CA ILE A 74 8.00 0.23 -14.23
C ILE A 74 7.50 0.77 -15.56
N ARG A 75 8.42 1.09 -16.47
CA ARG A 75 8.10 1.63 -17.80
C ARG A 75 7.44 0.60 -18.70
N GLU A 76 8.02 -0.60 -18.83
CA GLU A 76 7.54 -1.64 -19.74
C GLU A 76 6.17 -2.19 -19.33
N LEU A 77 5.89 -2.31 -18.03
CA LEU A 77 4.58 -2.73 -17.53
C LEU A 77 3.61 -1.57 -17.29
N ALA A 78 4.00 -0.34 -17.62
CA ALA A 78 3.20 0.87 -17.44
C ALA A 78 2.59 0.98 -16.03
N VAL A 79 3.40 0.72 -15.00
CA VAL A 79 2.93 0.74 -13.60
C VAL A 79 2.54 2.18 -13.22
N PRO A 80 1.31 2.43 -12.73
CA PRO A 80 0.82 3.79 -12.49
C PRO A 80 1.55 4.49 -11.32
N GLU A 81 1.73 5.80 -11.42
CA GLU A 81 2.65 6.58 -10.58
C GLU A 81 2.46 6.47 -9.05
N PRO A 82 1.24 6.36 -8.50
CA PRO A 82 1.08 6.11 -7.06
C PRO A 82 1.56 4.70 -6.64
N LEU A 83 1.42 3.72 -7.53
CA LEU A 83 1.84 2.33 -7.29
C LEU A 83 3.34 2.16 -7.54
N ALA A 84 3.87 2.77 -8.61
CA ALA A 84 5.27 2.71 -8.98
C ALA A 84 6.18 3.17 -7.84
N SER A 85 5.90 4.32 -7.22
CA SER A 85 6.69 4.84 -6.09
C SER A 85 6.75 3.86 -4.91
N VAL A 86 5.63 3.22 -4.57
CA VAL A 86 5.56 2.23 -3.50
C VAL A 86 6.34 0.95 -3.86
N VAL A 87 6.20 0.48 -5.10
CA VAL A 87 6.91 -0.70 -5.60
C VAL A 87 8.41 -0.47 -5.58
N VAL A 88 8.90 0.64 -6.15
CA VAL A 88 10.33 1.01 -6.15
C VAL A 88 10.89 1.05 -4.74
N THR A 89 10.19 1.75 -3.82
CA THR A 89 10.62 1.84 -2.42
C THR A 89 10.76 0.46 -1.77
N ARG A 90 9.77 -0.42 -1.95
CA ARG A 90 9.79 -1.76 -1.36
C ARG A 90 10.86 -2.67 -1.98
N VAL A 91 11.08 -2.59 -3.29
CA VAL A 91 12.17 -3.32 -3.97
C VAL A 91 13.52 -2.90 -3.41
N LEU A 92 13.78 -1.58 -3.30
CA LEU A 92 15.03 -1.06 -2.74
C LEU A 92 15.25 -1.50 -1.29
N VAL A 93 14.19 -1.57 -0.47
CA VAL A 93 14.29 -2.10 0.90
C VAL A 93 14.70 -3.56 0.90
N VAL A 94 14.20 -4.38 -0.03
CA VAL A 94 14.58 -5.79 -0.14
C VAL A 94 16.04 -5.93 -0.57
N LEU A 95 16.43 -5.27 -1.67
CA LEU A 95 17.82 -5.27 -2.16
C LEU A 95 18.80 -4.72 -1.12
N GLY A 96 18.39 -3.69 -0.38
CA GLY A 96 19.20 -3.09 0.67
C GLY A 96 19.50 -4.01 1.85
N ARG A 97 18.69 -5.06 2.11
CA ARG A 97 18.99 -6.04 3.17
C ARG A 97 20.23 -6.86 2.87
N ASP A 98 20.48 -7.13 1.59
CA ASP A 98 21.61 -7.93 1.15
C ASP A 98 22.87 -7.08 1.00
N LEU A 99 22.70 -5.78 0.74
CA LEU A 99 23.79 -4.85 0.41
C LEU A 99 24.25 -3.97 1.58
N LEU A 100 23.38 -3.69 2.55
CA LEU A 100 23.70 -2.83 3.69
C LEU A 100 23.94 -3.68 4.94
N PRO A 101 25.02 -3.45 5.69
CA PRO A 101 25.25 -4.16 6.95
C PRO A 101 24.04 -3.94 7.85
N ALA A 102 23.41 -5.04 8.29
CA ALA A 102 22.35 -4.98 9.28
C ALA A 102 22.88 -4.18 10.47
N LYS A 103 22.33 -2.99 10.70
CA LYS A 103 22.54 -2.29 11.95
C LYS A 103 22.11 -3.27 13.03
N ARG A 104 23.05 -3.83 13.78
CA ARG A 104 22.73 -4.64 14.98
C ARG A 104 21.71 -3.82 15.74
N GLU A 105 20.52 -4.38 15.94
CA GLU A 105 19.49 -3.74 16.75
C GLU A 105 19.98 -3.74 18.20
N GLU A 106 20.82 -2.77 18.54
CA GLU A 106 21.12 -2.43 19.92
C GLU A 106 19.89 -1.72 20.47
N GLY A 107 19.02 -2.51 21.12
CA GLY A 107 18.06 -2.07 22.13
C GLY A 107 16.96 -1.12 21.66
N GLY A 108 15.94 -1.65 20.98
CA GLY A 108 14.70 -0.92 20.69
C GLY A 108 13.50 -1.66 21.27
N GLU A 109 13.18 -1.35 22.52
CA GLU A 109 11.95 -1.79 23.18
C GLU A 109 10.74 -1.55 22.27
N GLU A 110 9.84 -2.53 22.26
CA GLU A 110 8.75 -2.73 21.32
C GLU A 110 7.79 -1.52 21.23
N LEU A 111 8.14 -0.51 20.43
CA LEU A 111 7.22 0.52 19.91
C LEU A 111 6.31 -0.09 18.84
N ARG A 112 5.68 -1.22 19.14
CA ARG A 112 4.46 -1.61 18.44
C ARG A 112 3.36 -0.80 19.08
N PRO A 113 2.85 0.29 18.46
CA PRO A 113 1.60 0.86 18.92
C PRO A 113 0.58 -0.28 18.92
N ARG A 114 0.12 -0.67 20.10
CA ARG A 114 -0.99 -1.61 20.26
C ARG A 114 -2.19 -0.96 19.57
N LEU A 115 -2.34 -1.25 18.27
CA LEU A 115 -3.47 -0.82 17.47
C LEU A 115 -4.72 -1.45 18.11
N ARG A 116 -5.38 -0.71 19.00
CA ARG A 116 -6.66 -1.08 19.59
C ARG A 116 -7.74 -0.90 18.51
N LEU A 117 -7.67 -1.74 17.47
CA LEU A 117 -8.61 -1.78 16.34
C LEU A 117 -10.05 -2.03 16.83
N SER A 118 -10.20 -2.73 17.97
CA SER A 118 -11.47 -3.00 18.64
C SER A 118 -12.15 -1.72 19.18
N GLU A 119 -11.39 -0.79 19.74
CA GLU A 119 -11.91 0.45 20.32
C GLU A 119 -12.36 1.45 19.26
N ALA A 120 -11.54 1.61 18.21
CA ALA A 120 -11.88 2.45 17.05
C ALA A 120 -13.15 1.97 16.33
N SER A 121 -13.44 0.67 16.38
CA SER A 121 -14.64 0.06 15.79
C SER A 121 -15.90 0.20 16.66
N ALA A 122 -15.76 0.44 17.97
CA ALA A 122 -16.87 0.53 18.91
C ALA A 122 -17.42 1.96 19.04
N ALA A 123 -16.55 2.98 19.05
CA ALA A 123 -16.93 4.37 19.28
C ALA A 123 -18.02 4.88 18.31
N LYS A 124 -17.97 4.46 17.03
CA LYS A 124 -18.98 4.88 16.02
C LYS A 124 -20.38 4.26 16.18
N ARG A 125 -20.56 3.23 17.02
CA ARG A 125 -21.88 2.60 17.24
C ARG A 125 -22.67 3.21 18.38
N GLY A 126 -22.02 3.94 19.29
CA GLY A 126 -22.66 4.56 20.46
C GLY A 126 -23.45 5.83 20.13
N ASP A 127 -23.00 6.62 19.15
CA ASP A 127 -23.60 7.93 18.84
C ASP A 127 -24.92 7.82 18.05
N ALA A 128 -25.22 6.68 17.44
CA ALA A 128 -26.45 6.49 16.67
C ALA A 128 -27.69 6.11 17.51
N LYS A 129 -27.56 5.99 18.85
CA LYS A 129 -28.66 5.56 19.73
C LYS A 129 -29.11 6.64 20.74
N ARG A 130 -28.66 7.88 20.57
CA ARG A 130 -29.08 9.05 21.34
C ARG A 130 -29.41 10.21 20.39
N ALA A 131 -30.53 10.10 19.69
CA ALA A 131 -31.21 11.20 19.03
C ALA A 131 -32.71 10.86 19.01
#